data_AF-A0A075KDV1-F1
#
_entry.id   AF-A0A075KDV1-F1
#
_cell.length_a   1.000
_cell.length_b   1.000
_cell.length_c   1.000
_cell.angle_alpha   90.00
_cell.angle_beta   90.00
_cell.angle_gamma   90.00
#
_symmetry.space_group_name_H-M   'P 1'
#
loop_
_entity.id
_entity.type
_entity.pdbx_description
1 polymer ?
#
loop_
_entity_poly.entity_id
_entity_poly.type
_entity_poly.pdbx_seq_one_letter_code
_entity_poly.pdbx_strand_id
1 'polypeptide(L)'
;MIRNMFHFISGTVKVKVSGTMPEKFINLCVIQNIPLWGLTKNSKGLFVCMSLEHFFSIRPLVRQSRNHIKVVGYSGLPFLTRKVKRRKMMVIGAAVSLLVLNTLVSYIWFIDITGAKSIPIQRIREIVYESGLKPGALKDTIPIKQIENQIAVTIPEVAWVGISFTGIHAVVEVVEKTMQKTQDKAPANIIAQKDGVITEIIPLTGQSIVKKGETVKKGDLLIKGISYEGPVDVPETAKVPPQLVRANGIIKARVWYESYGESELVTTIYERTGQQEIGVALRIGQQEFLLKTVEDKPEKLVEVEVFNKKLSWWRNHDLAVESIISTYHELKSKKVEIGIEEAKEQGKIKALTALQSLIPETAHVLSRNIEVLQMPEKNLVRVKVSVETVEDIGELVNITTKYDSNIQ
;
A
#
# COMPACT_ATOMS: atom_id res chain seq x y z
N MET A 1 -42.87 18.81 1.22
CA MET A 1 -41.78 18.41 2.15
C MET A 1 -41.67 19.33 3.37
N ILE A 2 -41.68 20.65 3.20
CA ILE A 2 -41.55 21.66 4.29
C ILE A 2 -42.64 21.52 5.39
N ARG A 3 -43.90 21.33 5.01
CA ARG A 3 -45.02 21.20 5.96
C ARG A 3 -44.89 19.99 6.89
N ASN A 4 -44.38 18.86 6.40
CA ASN A 4 -44.14 17.66 7.22
C ASN A 4 -43.01 17.86 8.25
N MET A 5 -42.01 18.66 7.93
CA MET A 5 -40.90 18.96 8.83
C MET A 5 -41.36 19.83 10.01
N PHE A 6 -42.21 20.84 9.75
CA PHE A 6 -42.84 21.63 10.81
C PHE A 6 -43.74 20.79 11.73
N HIS A 7 -44.48 19.82 11.20
CA HIS A 7 -45.30 18.90 12.01
C HIS A 7 -44.46 17.95 12.89
N PHE A 8 -43.27 17.58 12.43
CA PHE A 8 -42.34 16.77 13.22
C PHE A 8 -41.67 17.58 14.34
N ILE A 9 -41.31 18.83 14.06
CA ILE A 9 -40.69 19.75 15.05
C ILE A 9 -41.68 20.18 16.13
N SER A 10 -42.91 20.56 15.77
CA SER A 10 -43.96 20.99 16.70
C SER A 10 -44.65 19.84 17.44
N GLY A 11 -44.51 18.61 16.95
CA GLY A 11 -45.18 17.43 17.50
C GLY A 11 -46.60 17.26 16.95
N THR A 12 -46.97 16.03 16.66
CA THR A 12 -48.26 15.64 16.09
C THR A 12 -49.01 14.75 17.09
N VAL A 13 -50.30 15.02 17.28
CA VAL A 13 -51.20 14.22 18.11
C VAL A 13 -52.31 13.66 17.23
N LYS A 14 -52.50 12.34 17.29
CA LYS A 14 -53.60 11.64 16.63
C LYS A 14 -54.71 11.39 17.63
N VAL A 15 -55.88 11.95 17.35
CA VAL A 15 -57.07 11.88 18.20
C VAL A 15 -58.18 11.09 17.52
N LYS A 16 -58.95 10.36 18.33
CA LYS A 16 -60.21 9.74 17.97
C LYS A 16 -61.35 10.59 18.52
N VAL A 17 -62.22 11.04 17.64
CA VAL A 17 -63.42 11.80 17.94
C VAL A 17 -64.62 10.84 17.90
N SER A 18 -65.45 10.85 18.95
CA SER A 18 -66.63 10.00 19.09
C SER A 18 -67.79 10.81 19.65
N GLY A 19 -68.95 10.78 19.00
CA GLY A 19 -70.13 11.51 19.42
C GLY A 19 -71.21 11.46 18.34
N THR A 20 -72.35 12.12 18.58
CA THR A 20 -73.51 12.07 17.70
C THR A 20 -73.30 12.80 16.38
N MET A 21 -72.42 13.83 16.35
CA MET A 21 -72.09 14.57 15.14
C MET A 21 -70.61 15.00 15.11
N PRO A 22 -69.70 14.11 14.67
CA PRO A 22 -68.26 14.39 14.62
C PRO A 22 -67.90 15.44 13.57
N GLU A 23 -68.71 15.63 12.51
CA GLU A 23 -68.48 16.68 11.50
C GLU A 23 -68.56 18.09 12.12
N LYS A 24 -69.41 18.29 13.14
CA LYS A 24 -69.53 19.58 13.85
C LYS A 24 -68.22 20.00 14.52
N PHE A 25 -67.42 19.04 14.99
CA PHE A 25 -66.10 19.31 15.58
C PHE A 25 -65.09 19.76 14.52
N ILE A 26 -65.09 19.12 13.34
CA ILE A 26 -64.22 19.52 12.22
C ILE A 26 -64.52 20.96 11.82
N ASN A 27 -65.80 21.31 11.66
CA ASN A 27 -66.21 22.66 11.27
C ASN A 27 -65.76 23.72 12.28
N LEU A 28 -65.89 23.45 13.59
CA LEU A 28 -65.39 24.36 14.63
C LEU A 28 -63.87 24.51 14.60
N CYS A 29 -63.13 23.45 14.28
CA CYS A 29 -61.67 23.54 14.13
C CYS A 29 -61.28 24.39 12.91
N VAL A 30 -62.00 24.25 11.78
CA VAL A 30 -61.77 25.06 10.58
C VAL A 30 -62.05 26.54 10.85
N ILE A 31 -63.15 26.87 11.55
CA ILE A 31 -63.51 28.25 11.91
C ILE A 31 -62.45 28.89 12.81
N GLN A 32 -61.83 28.11 13.70
CA GLN A 32 -60.78 28.57 14.62
C GLN A 32 -59.37 28.49 14.02
N ASN A 33 -59.25 28.29 12.69
CA ASN A 33 -57.98 28.15 11.99
C ASN A 33 -57.06 27.06 12.58
N ILE A 34 -57.64 25.96 13.08
CA ILE A 34 -56.89 24.81 13.57
C ILE A 34 -56.69 23.85 12.40
N PRO A 35 -55.47 23.74 11.84
CA PRO A 35 -55.19 22.86 10.72
C PRO A 35 -55.33 21.40 11.18
N LEU A 36 -56.22 20.67 10.50
CA LEU A 36 -56.44 19.25 10.68
C LEU A 36 -55.91 18.50 9.45
N TRP A 37 -55.25 17.35 9.66
CA TRP A 37 -54.80 16.49 8.57
C TRP A 37 -54.98 15.01 8.90
N GLY A 38 -54.85 14.16 7.89
CA GLY A 38 -54.97 12.71 8.06
C GLY A 38 -56.34 12.29 8.61
N LEU A 39 -57.41 12.90 8.10
CA LEU A 39 -58.78 12.54 8.46
C LEU A 39 -59.07 11.13 7.94
N THR A 40 -59.54 10.25 8.82
CA THR A 40 -59.94 8.89 8.45
C THR A 40 -61.18 8.50 9.24
N LYS A 41 -62.26 8.08 8.57
CA LYS A 41 -63.51 7.64 9.20
C LYS A 41 -63.60 6.12 9.10
N ASN A 42 -63.59 5.42 10.24
CA ASN A 42 -63.79 3.98 10.30
C ASN A 42 -65.06 3.66 11.12
N SER A 43 -65.51 2.39 11.10
CA SER A 43 -66.64 1.89 11.91
C SER A 43 -66.51 2.17 13.41
N LYS A 44 -65.30 2.40 13.90
CA LYS A 44 -64.98 2.69 15.30
C LYS A 44 -65.02 4.20 15.65
N GLY A 45 -65.10 5.12 14.68
CA GLY A 45 -65.11 6.58 14.89
C GLY A 45 -64.24 7.38 13.90
N LEU A 46 -64.20 8.70 14.07
CA LEU A 46 -63.42 9.63 13.24
C LEU A 46 -62.02 9.82 13.86
N PHE A 47 -60.96 9.67 13.06
CA PHE A 47 -59.57 9.92 13.45
C PHE A 47 -59.04 11.16 12.75
N VAL A 48 -58.35 12.01 13.50
CA VAL A 48 -57.78 13.27 12.99
C VAL A 48 -56.40 13.49 13.61
N CYS A 49 -55.47 14.07 12.85
CA CYS A 49 -54.18 14.52 13.35
C CYS A 49 -54.17 16.05 13.43
N MET A 50 -53.54 16.57 14.49
CA MET A 50 -53.34 18.00 14.72
C MET A 50 -51.98 18.23 15.40
N SER A 51 -51.51 19.47 15.42
CA SER A 51 -50.27 19.80 16.13
C SER A 51 -50.47 19.71 17.65
N LEU A 52 -49.39 19.46 18.39
CA LEU A 52 -49.43 19.40 19.85
C LEU A 52 -49.90 20.72 20.48
N GLU A 53 -49.52 21.85 19.89
CA GLU A 53 -49.95 23.18 20.34
C GLU A 53 -51.47 23.33 20.23
N HIS A 54 -52.05 23.02 19.07
CA HIS A 54 -53.50 23.11 18.88
C HIS A 54 -54.30 22.07 19.67
N PHE A 55 -53.68 20.92 20.02
CA PHE A 55 -54.32 19.92 20.87
C PHE A 55 -54.72 20.47 22.26
N PHE A 56 -53.99 21.43 22.81
CA PHE A 56 -54.39 22.06 24.08
C PHE A 56 -55.55 23.04 23.91
N SER A 57 -55.67 23.67 22.74
CA SER A 57 -56.68 24.68 22.42
C SER A 57 -58.04 24.10 22.01
N ILE A 58 -58.15 22.81 21.68
CA ILE A 58 -59.41 22.19 21.24
C ILE A 58 -60.40 21.90 22.37
N ARG A 59 -60.01 21.96 23.65
CA ARG A 59 -60.88 21.60 24.79
C ARG A 59 -62.25 22.33 24.79
N PRO A 60 -62.33 23.65 24.52
CA PRO A 60 -63.61 24.36 24.43
C PRO A 60 -64.47 23.88 23.25
N LEU A 61 -63.84 23.59 22.10
CA LEU A 61 -64.52 23.15 20.87
C LEU A 61 -65.13 21.75 21.01
N VAL A 62 -64.47 20.88 21.79
CA VAL A 62 -64.99 19.55 22.13
C VAL A 62 -66.27 19.67 22.96
N ARG A 63 -66.27 20.56 23.96
CA ARG A 63 -67.46 20.81 24.80
C ARG A 63 -68.61 21.40 24.00
N GLN A 64 -68.34 22.37 23.14
CA GLN A 64 -69.35 23.02 22.29
C GLN A 64 -69.97 22.06 21.27
N SER A 65 -69.20 21.08 20.79
CA SER A 65 -69.69 20.07 19.86
C SER A 65 -70.31 18.83 20.50
N ARG A 66 -70.33 18.74 21.85
CA ARG A 66 -70.79 17.56 22.62
C ARG A 66 -70.14 16.24 22.17
N ASN A 67 -68.91 16.32 21.68
CA ASN A 67 -68.13 15.16 21.25
C ASN A 67 -67.14 14.74 22.34
N HIS A 68 -66.67 13.50 22.29
CA HIS A 68 -65.63 12.96 23.14
C HIS A 68 -64.35 12.74 22.33
N ILE A 69 -63.22 13.13 22.91
CA ILE A 69 -61.91 12.95 22.28
C ILE A 69 -61.05 11.99 23.11
N LYS A 70 -60.48 10.99 22.44
CA LYS A 70 -59.49 10.06 22.98
C LYS A 70 -58.18 10.18 22.20
N VAL A 71 -57.06 10.40 22.88
CA VAL A 71 -55.74 10.39 22.24
C VAL A 71 -55.36 8.95 21.90
N VAL A 72 -55.03 8.70 20.64
CA VAL A 72 -54.69 7.36 20.12
C VAL A 72 -53.20 7.21 19.86
N GLY A 73 -52.50 8.30 19.57
CA GLY A 73 -51.06 8.30 19.38
C GLY A 73 -50.47 9.70 19.37
N TYR A 74 -49.17 9.79 19.59
CA TYR A 74 -48.40 11.03 19.58
C TYR A 74 -47.00 10.77 19.03
N SER A 75 -46.49 11.67 18.19
CA SER A 75 -45.20 11.53 17.49
C SER A 75 -44.54 12.89 17.30
N GLY A 76 -43.20 12.95 17.26
CA GLY A 76 -42.42 14.17 16.95
C GLY A 76 -41.29 14.48 17.95
N LEU A 77 -40.51 15.53 17.65
CA LEU A 77 -39.35 15.96 18.45
C LEU A 77 -39.68 16.23 19.93
N PRO A 78 -40.81 16.88 20.31
CA PRO A 78 -41.10 17.15 21.73
C PRO A 78 -41.27 15.86 22.56
N PHE A 79 -41.74 14.78 21.93
CA PHE A 79 -41.90 13.48 22.58
C PHE A 79 -40.58 12.70 22.62
N LEU A 80 -39.72 12.88 21.62
CA LEU A 80 -38.39 12.28 21.59
C LEU A 80 -37.45 12.95 22.60
N THR A 81 -37.46 14.29 22.71
CA THR A 81 -36.65 15.02 23.69
C THR A 81 -37.02 14.64 25.12
N ARG A 82 -38.29 14.33 25.42
CA ARG A 82 -38.71 13.83 26.73
C ARG A 82 -38.11 12.45 27.07
N LYS A 83 -37.97 11.56 26.07
CA LYS A 83 -37.27 10.27 26.24
C LYS A 83 -35.76 10.45 26.39
N VAL A 84 -35.16 11.34 25.60
CA VAL A 84 -33.72 11.64 25.63
C VAL A 84 -33.31 12.36 26.93
N LYS A 85 -34.13 13.28 27.45
CA LYS A 85 -33.91 13.96 28.74
C LYS A 85 -33.90 13.00 29.94
N ARG A 86 -34.60 11.86 29.86
CA ARG A 86 -34.53 10.81 30.90
C ARG A 86 -33.22 10.02 30.83
N ARG A 87 -32.50 10.05 29.71
CA ARG A 87 -31.23 9.37 29.48
C ARG A 87 -30.08 10.36 29.37
N LYS A 88 -29.90 11.21 30.39
CA LYS A 88 -28.86 12.26 30.42
C LYS A 88 -27.47 11.70 30.11
N MET A 89 -27.14 10.51 30.61
CA MET A 89 -25.87 9.83 30.34
C MET A 89 -25.61 9.55 28.86
N MET A 90 -26.65 9.25 28.06
CA MET A 90 -26.48 9.05 26.61
C MET A 90 -26.11 10.35 25.90
N VAL A 91 -26.72 11.47 26.30
CA VAL A 91 -26.43 12.78 25.70
C VAL A 91 -25.02 13.24 26.07
N ILE A 92 -24.64 13.08 27.35
CA ILE A 92 -23.28 13.37 27.81
C ILE A 92 -22.26 12.50 27.07
N GLY A 93 -22.51 11.20 26.97
CA GLY A 93 -21.63 10.28 26.23
C GLY A 93 -21.48 10.66 24.76
N ALA A 94 -22.57 11.05 24.10
CA ALA A 94 -22.51 11.53 22.72
C ALA A 94 -21.71 12.83 22.59
N ALA A 95 -21.90 13.79 23.51
CA ALA A 95 -21.14 15.04 23.50
C ALA A 95 -19.64 14.81 23.77
N VAL A 96 -19.31 13.96 24.75
CA VAL A 96 -17.92 13.58 25.05
C VAL A 96 -17.29 12.84 23.87
N SER A 97 -18.01 11.90 23.26
CA SER A 97 -17.53 11.19 22.07
C SER A 97 -17.21 12.17 20.92
N LEU A 98 -18.08 13.14 20.68
CA LEU A 98 -17.87 14.14 19.63
C LEU A 98 -16.69 15.07 19.95
N LEU A 99 -16.49 15.42 21.23
CA LEU A 99 -15.32 16.18 21.70
C LEU A 99 -14.04 15.37 21.51
N VAL A 100 -14.03 14.10 21.90
CA VAL A 100 -12.87 13.20 21.72
C VAL A 100 -12.55 13.03 20.23
N LEU A 101 -13.55 12.80 19.37
CA LEU A 101 -13.35 12.72 17.93
C LEU A 101 -12.76 14.01 17.35
N ASN A 102 -13.25 15.17 17.78
CA ASN A 102 -12.70 16.45 17.35
C ASN A 102 -11.23 16.60 17.76
N THR A 103 -10.89 16.24 19.01
CA THR A 103 -9.50 16.27 19.46
C THR A 103 -8.61 15.32 18.66
N LEU A 104 -9.06 14.07 18.42
CA LEU A 104 -8.31 13.09 17.63
C LEU A 104 -8.00 13.57 16.21
N VAL A 105 -8.97 14.25 15.58
CA VAL A 105 -8.81 14.82 14.24
C VAL A 105 -7.86 16.02 14.22
N SER A 106 -7.70 16.76 15.32
CA SER A 106 -6.74 17.87 15.40
C SER A 106 -5.28 17.43 15.50
N TYR A 107 -5.02 16.17 15.87
CA TYR A 107 -3.67 15.60 15.95
C TYR A 107 -3.26 14.85 14.68
N ILE A 108 -1.95 14.75 14.51
CA ILE A 108 -1.32 13.96 13.43
C ILE A 108 -0.99 12.59 13.99
N TRP A 109 -1.46 11.54 13.34
CA TRP A 109 -1.22 10.16 13.75
C TRP A 109 -0.24 9.47 12.82
N PHE A 110 -0.30 9.79 11.53
CA PHE A 110 0.49 9.17 10.50
C PHE A 110 1.16 10.24 9.63
N ILE A 111 2.37 9.95 9.19
CA ILE A 111 3.14 10.81 8.30
C ILE A 111 3.54 9.96 7.10
N ASP A 112 2.98 10.30 5.95
CA ASP A 112 3.23 9.63 4.69
C ASP A 112 4.15 10.51 3.86
N ILE A 113 5.28 9.94 3.42
CA ILE A 113 6.25 10.61 2.56
C ILE A 113 6.16 9.96 1.19
N THR A 114 5.82 10.73 0.17
CA THR A 114 5.61 10.25 -1.20
C THR A 114 6.50 11.01 -2.19
N GLY A 115 6.77 10.39 -3.35
CA GLY A 115 7.51 11.01 -4.45
C GLY A 115 9.05 10.93 -4.37
N ALA A 116 9.61 10.50 -3.24
CA ALA A 116 11.03 10.15 -3.13
C ALA A 116 11.32 8.81 -3.86
N LYS A 117 12.15 8.86 -4.90
CA LYS A 117 12.62 7.71 -5.69
C LYS A 117 14.08 7.38 -5.41
N SER A 118 14.92 8.40 -5.42
CA SER A 118 16.38 8.30 -5.23
C SER A 118 16.80 8.74 -3.84
N ILE A 119 16.04 9.64 -3.21
CA ILE A 119 16.34 10.18 -1.88
C ILE A 119 15.87 9.19 -0.80
N PRO A 120 16.72 8.83 0.17
CA PRO A 120 16.32 7.99 1.29
C PRO A 120 15.19 8.63 2.12
N ILE A 121 14.06 7.93 2.25
CA ILE A 121 12.88 8.40 2.99
C ILE A 121 13.23 8.74 4.46
N GLN A 122 14.13 7.98 5.08
CA GLN A 122 14.62 8.22 6.44
C GLN A 122 15.21 9.63 6.60
N ARG A 123 15.94 10.12 5.58
CA ARG A 123 16.56 11.44 5.64
C ARG A 123 15.53 12.56 5.67
N ILE A 124 14.49 12.44 4.84
CA ILE A 124 13.37 13.39 4.83
C ILE A 124 12.62 13.31 6.18
N ARG A 125 12.41 12.09 6.70
CA ARG A 125 11.72 11.87 7.98
C ARG A 125 12.46 12.53 9.16
N GLU A 126 13.79 12.42 9.22
CA GLU A 126 14.60 13.08 10.25
C GLU A 126 14.37 14.59 10.28
N ILE A 127 14.50 15.25 9.13
CA ILE A 127 14.31 16.70 9.01
C ILE A 127 12.90 17.10 9.45
N VAL A 128 11.89 16.39 8.93
CA VAL A 128 10.48 16.63 9.25
C VAL A 128 10.21 16.49 10.76
N TYR A 129 10.83 15.50 11.43
CA TYR A 129 10.68 15.27 12.86
C TYR A 129 11.40 16.32 13.70
N GLU A 130 12.60 16.73 13.29
CA GLU A 130 13.36 17.82 13.93
C GLU A 130 12.61 19.15 13.86
N SER A 131 11.91 19.41 12.75
CA SER A 131 11.07 20.61 12.59
C SER A 131 9.71 20.51 13.30
N GLY A 132 9.42 19.42 14.02
CA GLY A 132 8.24 19.26 14.87
C GLY A 132 7.04 18.57 14.21
N LEU A 133 7.13 18.18 12.92
CA LEU A 133 6.11 17.37 12.26
C LEU A 133 6.32 15.89 12.62
N LYS A 134 5.65 15.46 13.69
CA LYS A 134 5.75 14.11 14.25
C LYS A 134 4.39 13.58 14.71
N PRO A 135 4.22 12.26 14.86
CA PRO A 135 3.01 11.70 15.45
C PRO A 135 2.74 12.29 16.85
N GLY A 136 1.49 12.66 17.11
CA GLY A 136 1.05 13.34 18.32
C GLY A 136 1.19 14.87 18.28
N ALA A 137 1.72 15.46 17.21
CA ALA A 137 1.75 16.91 17.06
C ALA A 137 0.37 17.47 16.67
N LEU A 138 0.05 18.66 17.17
CA LEU A 138 -1.20 19.38 16.86
C LEU A 138 -1.02 20.17 15.57
N LYS A 139 -1.94 19.99 14.61
CA LYS A 139 -1.78 20.53 13.24
C LYS A 139 -1.60 22.04 13.20
N ASP A 140 -2.37 22.76 14.01
CA ASP A 140 -2.37 24.23 14.01
C ASP A 140 -1.06 24.84 14.52
N THR A 141 -0.23 24.06 15.22
CA THR A 141 1.05 24.53 15.77
C THR A 141 2.22 24.34 14.80
N ILE A 142 2.02 23.63 13.69
CA ILE A 142 3.11 23.25 12.79
C ILE A 142 3.36 24.33 11.75
N PRO A 143 4.59 24.87 11.65
CA PRO A 143 4.93 25.89 10.68
C PRO A 143 5.24 25.27 9.31
N ILE A 144 4.20 24.83 8.58
CA ILE A 144 4.30 24.10 7.30
C ILE A 144 5.35 24.70 6.35
N LYS A 145 5.25 26.00 6.06
CA LYS A 145 6.14 26.71 5.13
C LYS A 145 7.62 26.70 5.56
N GLN A 146 7.88 26.70 6.87
CA GLN A 146 9.25 26.67 7.37
C GLN A 146 9.86 25.28 7.16
N ILE A 147 9.06 24.23 7.38
CA ILE A 147 9.48 22.84 7.15
C ILE A 147 9.76 22.60 5.66
N GLU A 148 8.85 23.04 4.78
CA GLU A 148 9.01 22.94 3.32
C GLU A 148 10.33 23.60 2.86
N ASN A 149 10.60 24.83 3.32
CA ASN A 149 11.83 25.54 3.00
C ASN A 149 13.07 24.84 3.58
N GLN A 150 13.00 24.34 4.80
CA GLN A 150 14.12 23.64 5.43
C GLN A 150 14.50 22.37 4.66
N ILE A 151 13.51 21.60 4.21
CA ILE A 151 13.76 20.41 3.37
C ILE A 151 14.39 20.82 2.04
N ALA A 152 13.84 21.84 1.37
CA ALA A 152 14.35 22.32 0.09
C ALA A 152 15.79 22.85 0.15
N VAL A 153 16.20 23.44 1.28
CA VAL A 153 17.57 23.93 1.50
C VAL A 153 18.53 22.81 1.91
N THR A 154 18.07 21.87 2.74
CA THR A 154 18.92 20.81 3.31
C THR A 154 19.20 19.70 2.29
N ILE A 155 18.29 19.46 1.34
CA ILE A 155 18.39 18.40 0.33
C ILE A 155 18.46 19.04 -1.06
N PRO A 156 19.66 19.27 -1.62
CA PRO A 156 19.83 19.92 -2.93
C PRO A 156 19.14 19.18 -4.08
N GLU A 157 18.95 17.87 -3.96
CA GLU A 157 18.28 17.00 -4.93
C GLU A 157 16.77 17.24 -5.01
N VAL A 158 16.17 17.95 -4.06
CA VAL A 158 14.73 18.22 -4.06
C VAL A 158 14.41 19.41 -4.96
N ALA A 159 13.45 19.23 -5.88
CA ALA A 159 12.93 20.28 -6.76
C ALA A 159 11.78 21.05 -6.11
N TRP A 160 10.89 20.33 -5.42
CA TRP A 160 9.73 20.89 -4.74
C TRP A 160 9.28 19.99 -3.60
N VAL A 161 8.73 20.59 -2.54
CA VAL A 161 8.09 19.90 -1.41
C VAL A 161 6.76 20.55 -1.14
N GLY A 162 5.74 19.74 -0.92
CA GLY A 162 4.45 20.18 -0.40
C GLY A 162 4.04 19.35 0.80
N ILE A 163 3.54 20.01 1.84
CA ILE A 163 3.01 19.36 3.03
C ILE A 163 1.52 19.67 3.14
N SER A 164 0.68 18.63 3.20
CA SER A 164 -0.77 18.77 3.34
C SER A 164 -1.32 17.83 4.42
N PHE A 165 -2.48 18.20 4.99
CA PHE A 165 -3.15 17.39 6.01
C PHE A 165 -4.43 16.77 5.43
N THR A 166 -4.52 15.44 5.45
CA THR A 166 -5.70 14.69 5.02
C THR A 166 -6.23 13.86 6.19
N GLY A 167 -7.31 14.32 6.84
CA GLY A 167 -7.79 13.66 8.05
C GLY A 167 -6.68 13.61 9.10
N ILE A 168 -6.41 12.45 9.69
CA ILE A 168 -5.33 12.27 10.69
C ILE A 168 -3.92 12.07 10.09
N HIS A 169 -3.78 12.15 8.76
CA HIS A 169 -2.52 11.97 8.05
C HIS A 169 -1.90 13.32 7.68
N ALA A 170 -0.58 13.42 7.83
CA ALA A 170 0.24 14.45 7.19
C ALA A 170 0.94 13.83 5.99
N VAL A 171 0.70 14.38 4.80
CA VAL A 171 1.28 13.92 3.54
C VAL A 171 2.37 14.90 3.13
N VAL A 172 3.59 14.40 3.03
CA VAL A 172 4.77 15.12 2.55
C VAL A 172 5.08 14.63 1.15
N GLU A 173 4.73 15.43 0.15
CA GLU A 173 4.99 15.13 -1.25
C GLU A 173 6.29 15.78 -1.67
N VAL A 174 7.23 14.98 -2.17
CA VAL A 174 8.56 15.42 -2.60
C VAL A 174 8.72 15.14 -4.08
N VAL A 175 9.13 16.17 -4.83
CA VAL A 175 9.51 16.04 -6.24
C VAL A 175 11.01 16.19 -6.33
N GLU A 176 11.69 15.17 -6.85
CA GLU A 176 13.14 15.17 -7.05
C GLU A 176 13.52 15.96 -8.31
N LYS A 177 14.67 16.62 -8.28
CA LYS A 177 15.29 17.20 -9.47
C LYS A 177 15.74 16.06 -10.37
N THR A 178 15.34 16.13 -11.64
CA THR A 178 15.95 15.33 -12.69
C THR A 178 17.35 15.89 -12.96
N MET A 179 18.32 15.48 -12.15
CA MET A 179 19.72 15.71 -12.46
C MET A 179 20.05 14.85 -13.69
N GLN A 180 20.36 15.47 -14.83
CA GLN A 180 21.08 14.77 -15.88
C GLN A 180 22.36 14.25 -15.22
N LYS A 181 22.51 12.91 -15.12
CA LYS A 181 23.77 12.29 -14.71
C LYS A 181 24.88 13.05 -15.40
N THR A 182 25.80 13.64 -14.66
CA THR A 182 27.01 14.24 -15.22
C THR A 182 27.65 13.15 -16.06
N GLN A 183 27.44 13.22 -17.37
CA GLN A 183 27.99 12.22 -18.27
C GLN A 183 29.50 12.38 -18.13
N ASP A 184 30.15 11.35 -17.62
CA ASP A 184 31.59 11.28 -17.62
C ASP A 184 32.05 11.52 -19.06
N LYS A 185 32.68 12.67 -19.31
CA LYS A 185 33.16 13.06 -20.64
C LYS A 185 34.46 12.34 -21.00
N ALA A 186 34.97 11.48 -20.12
CA ALA A 186 36.15 10.68 -20.40
C ALA A 186 35.95 9.83 -21.67
N PRO A 187 36.99 9.72 -22.52
CA PRO A 187 37.00 8.77 -23.62
C PRO A 187 36.74 7.35 -23.13
N ALA A 188 35.90 6.62 -23.85
CA ALA A 188 35.45 5.29 -23.46
C ALA A 188 35.25 4.42 -24.70
N ASN A 189 35.47 3.12 -24.52
CA ASN A 189 35.10 2.09 -25.47
C ASN A 189 33.73 1.51 -25.10
N ILE A 190 33.07 0.82 -26.03
CA ILE A 190 31.94 -0.05 -25.74
C ILE A 190 32.39 -1.50 -25.92
N ILE A 191 32.23 -2.31 -24.88
CA ILE A 191 32.51 -3.75 -24.87
C ILE A 191 31.21 -4.56 -24.75
N ALA A 192 31.28 -5.85 -25.05
CA ALA A 192 30.15 -6.77 -24.90
C ALA A 192 29.92 -7.12 -23.42
N GLN A 193 28.72 -6.89 -22.92
CA GLN A 193 28.32 -7.31 -21.58
C GLN A 193 28.05 -8.82 -21.50
N LYS A 194 27.68 -9.44 -22.63
CA LYS A 194 27.25 -10.84 -22.73
C LYS A 194 27.75 -11.46 -24.04
N ASP A 195 27.80 -12.79 -24.04
CA ASP A 195 28.04 -13.57 -25.25
C ASP A 195 26.82 -13.47 -26.17
N GLY A 196 27.03 -13.39 -27.48
CA GLY A 196 25.91 -13.33 -28.43
C GLY A 196 26.33 -13.21 -29.88
N VAL A 197 25.34 -13.26 -30.78
CA VAL A 197 25.53 -13.05 -32.23
C VAL A 197 24.96 -11.69 -32.63
N ILE A 198 25.80 -10.83 -33.19
CA ILE A 198 25.41 -9.45 -33.49
C ILE A 198 24.35 -9.42 -34.59
N THR A 199 23.23 -8.76 -34.30
CA THR A 199 22.11 -8.61 -35.24
C THR A 199 22.01 -7.21 -35.84
N GLU A 200 22.38 -6.18 -35.08
CA GLU A 200 22.25 -4.77 -35.46
C GLU A 200 23.36 -3.96 -34.78
N ILE A 201 23.98 -3.06 -35.55
CA ILE A 201 25.03 -2.16 -35.07
C ILE A 201 24.67 -0.75 -35.53
N ILE A 202 24.47 0.17 -34.58
CA ILE A 202 24.21 1.59 -34.83
C ILE A 202 25.27 2.39 -34.07
N PRO A 203 26.46 2.62 -34.65
CA PRO A 203 27.46 3.47 -34.04
C PRO A 203 27.06 4.94 -34.22
N LEU A 204 27.00 5.69 -33.11
CA LEU A 204 26.77 7.14 -33.10
C LEU A 204 28.08 7.92 -33.02
N THR A 205 28.99 7.49 -32.15
CA THR A 205 30.36 8.01 -32.03
C THR A 205 31.35 6.88 -31.78
N GLY A 206 32.54 6.99 -32.37
CA GLY A 206 33.55 5.93 -32.33
C GLY A 206 33.47 4.99 -33.54
N GLN A 207 34.43 4.07 -33.64
CA GLN A 207 34.54 3.13 -34.74
C GLN A 207 34.04 1.74 -34.32
N SER A 208 33.00 1.23 -34.98
CA SER A 208 32.60 -0.18 -34.85
C SER A 208 33.70 -1.09 -35.38
N ILE A 209 34.13 -2.06 -34.57
CA ILE A 209 35.14 -3.05 -34.99
C ILE A 209 34.54 -4.42 -35.30
N VAL A 210 33.26 -4.61 -34.99
CA VAL A 210 32.49 -5.83 -35.23
C VAL A 210 31.53 -5.68 -36.41
N LYS A 211 31.06 -6.80 -36.95
CA LYS A 211 30.12 -6.88 -38.08
C LYS A 211 28.84 -7.64 -37.71
N LYS A 212 27.76 -7.34 -38.44
CA LYS A 212 26.51 -8.10 -38.34
C LYS A 212 26.75 -9.58 -38.69
N GLY A 213 26.25 -10.47 -37.84
CA GLY A 213 26.44 -11.92 -37.93
C GLY A 213 27.67 -12.45 -37.19
N GLU A 214 28.52 -11.59 -36.65
CA GLU A 214 29.69 -11.98 -35.87
C GLU A 214 29.29 -12.45 -34.47
N THR A 215 30.01 -13.45 -33.95
CA THR A 215 29.84 -13.97 -32.58
C THR A 215 30.82 -13.28 -31.67
N VAL A 216 30.33 -12.70 -30.58
CA VAL A 216 31.14 -12.00 -29.58
C VAL A 216 31.00 -12.68 -28.22
N LYS A 217 32.05 -12.58 -27.42
CA LYS A 217 32.08 -13.00 -26.02
C LYS A 217 32.01 -11.78 -25.11
N LYS A 218 31.55 -11.98 -23.89
CA LYS A 218 31.59 -10.99 -22.82
C LYS A 218 33.02 -10.46 -22.66
N GLY A 219 33.15 -9.15 -22.73
CA GLY A 219 34.42 -8.43 -22.67
C GLY A 219 34.98 -8.01 -24.02
N ASP A 220 34.48 -8.55 -25.14
CA ASP A 220 34.99 -8.21 -26.47
C ASP A 220 34.70 -6.75 -26.80
N LEU A 221 35.65 -6.10 -27.45
CA LEU A 221 35.51 -4.71 -27.88
C LEU A 221 34.52 -4.64 -29.07
N LEU A 222 33.48 -3.80 -28.94
CA LEU A 222 32.44 -3.64 -29.96
C LEU A 222 32.64 -2.34 -30.73
N ILE A 223 32.76 -1.21 -30.00
CA ILE A 223 33.02 0.11 -30.56
C ILE A 223 34.24 0.69 -29.87
N LYS A 224 35.26 0.99 -30.67
CA LYS A 224 36.48 1.67 -30.22
C LYS A 224 36.23 3.17 -30.15
N GLY A 225 36.60 3.79 -29.03
CA GLY A 225 36.46 5.23 -28.76
C GLY A 225 37.47 6.10 -29.52
N ILE A 226 37.52 5.95 -30.85
CA ILE A 226 38.35 6.76 -31.75
C ILE A 226 37.49 7.37 -32.85
N SER A 227 37.73 8.64 -33.15
CA SER A 227 37.13 9.33 -34.31
C SER A 227 38.23 9.87 -35.22
N TYR A 228 37.98 9.78 -36.53
CA TYR A 228 38.82 10.37 -37.58
C TYR A 228 38.20 11.65 -38.16
N GLU A 229 37.07 12.11 -37.60
CA GLU A 229 36.45 13.37 -37.98
C GLU A 229 37.29 14.53 -37.45
N GLY A 230 37.90 15.29 -38.37
CA GLY A 230 38.59 16.54 -38.07
C GLY A 230 37.63 17.73 -38.04
N PRO A 231 38.09 18.94 -37.63
CA PRO A 231 37.31 20.15 -37.77
C PRO A 231 36.84 20.36 -39.22
N VAL A 232 35.69 20.99 -39.40
CA VAL A 232 34.92 21.10 -40.67
C VAL A 232 35.71 21.75 -41.82
N ASP A 233 36.87 22.37 -41.56
CA ASP A 233 37.69 23.12 -42.52
C ASP A 233 38.93 22.39 -43.07
N VAL A 234 39.05 21.07 -42.89
CA VAL A 234 40.19 20.29 -43.43
C VAL A 234 39.80 19.60 -44.74
N PRO A 235 40.57 19.73 -45.84
CA PRO A 235 40.26 19.05 -47.11
C PRO A 235 40.24 17.53 -46.95
N GLU A 236 39.31 16.86 -47.64
CA GLU A 236 39.05 15.40 -47.60
C GLU A 236 40.30 14.51 -47.84
N THR A 237 41.40 15.08 -48.33
CA THR A 237 42.66 14.38 -48.63
C THR A 237 43.69 14.37 -47.49
N ALA A 238 43.45 15.05 -46.37
CA ALA A 238 44.36 15.06 -45.23
C ALA A 238 44.07 13.90 -44.25
N LYS A 239 45.09 13.10 -43.92
CA LYS A 239 45.00 12.09 -42.85
C LYS A 239 44.85 12.79 -41.50
N VAL A 240 43.65 12.88 -40.97
CA VAL A 240 43.36 13.42 -39.63
C VAL A 240 43.90 12.43 -38.58
N PRO A 241 44.69 12.88 -37.59
CA PRO A 241 45.13 12.01 -36.50
C PRO A 241 43.93 11.55 -35.65
N PRO A 242 43.87 10.28 -35.23
CA PRO A 242 42.74 9.75 -34.47
C PRO A 242 42.59 10.50 -33.14
N GLN A 243 41.40 11.01 -32.87
CA GLN A 243 41.06 11.63 -31.60
C GLN A 243 40.33 10.62 -30.71
N LEU A 244 40.73 10.57 -29.43
CA LEU A 244 40.03 9.78 -28.42
C LEU A 244 38.68 10.42 -28.13
N VAL A 245 37.62 9.66 -28.37
CA VAL A 245 36.24 10.08 -28.13
C VAL A 245 35.56 9.10 -27.17
N ARG A 246 34.45 9.54 -26.57
CA ARG A 246 33.56 8.63 -25.87
C ARG A 246 32.74 7.87 -26.91
N ALA A 247 32.95 6.57 -27.03
CA ALA A 247 32.15 5.71 -27.90
C ALA A 247 30.68 5.78 -27.48
N ASN A 248 29.78 5.81 -28.46
CA ASN A 248 28.34 5.79 -28.27
C ASN A 248 27.73 5.02 -29.43
N GLY A 249 26.75 4.18 -29.15
CA GLY A 249 26.09 3.37 -30.15
C GLY A 249 25.28 2.26 -29.51
N ILE A 250 24.40 1.67 -30.31
CA ILE A 250 23.54 0.56 -29.91
C ILE A 250 24.05 -0.69 -30.63
N ILE A 251 24.39 -1.74 -29.89
CA ILE A 251 24.78 -3.03 -30.46
C ILE A 251 23.79 -4.08 -29.98
N LYS A 252 22.84 -4.45 -30.83
CA LYS A 252 21.90 -5.53 -30.51
C LYS A 252 22.47 -6.86 -30.92
N ALA A 253 22.46 -7.81 -30.00
CA ALA A 253 22.84 -9.18 -30.25
C ALA A 253 21.74 -10.15 -29.86
N ARG A 254 21.76 -11.31 -30.52
CA ARG A 254 20.98 -12.47 -30.15
C ARG A 254 21.68 -13.19 -29.00
N VAL A 255 20.97 -13.36 -27.90
CA VAL A 255 21.46 -13.96 -26.65
C VAL A 255 20.57 -15.14 -26.27
N TRP A 256 21.17 -16.18 -25.70
CA TRP A 256 20.46 -17.37 -25.23
C TRP A 256 20.55 -17.47 -23.72
N TYR A 257 19.39 -17.66 -23.08
CA TYR A 257 19.26 -17.88 -21.65
C TYR A 257 18.76 -19.28 -21.42
N GLU A 258 19.34 -19.97 -20.44
CA GLU A 258 18.88 -21.28 -20.01
C GLU A 258 18.69 -21.30 -18.50
N SER A 259 17.62 -21.96 -18.07
CA SER A 259 17.35 -22.20 -16.66
C SER A 259 16.75 -23.59 -16.47
N TYR A 260 16.90 -24.10 -15.26
CA TYR A 260 16.38 -25.40 -14.85
C TYR A 260 15.45 -25.22 -13.66
N GLY A 261 14.35 -25.95 -13.66
CA GLY A 261 13.44 -26.02 -12.54
C GLY A 261 13.11 -27.46 -12.22
N GLU A 262 13.20 -27.79 -10.95
CA GLU A 262 13.07 -29.16 -10.46
C GLU A 262 11.87 -29.28 -9.53
N SER A 263 11.14 -30.37 -9.65
CA SER A 263 10.10 -30.75 -8.70
C SER A 263 10.13 -32.24 -8.41
N GLU A 264 10.02 -32.57 -7.12
CA GLU A 264 9.95 -33.95 -6.65
C GLU A 264 8.50 -34.47 -6.77
N LEU A 265 8.29 -35.72 -7.20
CA LEU A 265 6.97 -36.33 -7.26
C LEU A 265 6.42 -36.67 -5.87
N VAL A 266 7.30 -36.84 -4.89
CA VAL A 266 6.95 -37.09 -3.49
C VAL A 266 7.60 -36.04 -2.62
N THR A 267 6.80 -35.13 -2.08
CA THR A 267 7.25 -34.12 -1.12
C THR A 267 6.79 -34.47 0.29
N THR A 268 7.64 -34.21 1.29
CA THR A 268 7.25 -34.30 2.70
C THR A 268 6.80 -32.93 3.17
N ILE A 269 5.52 -32.80 3.51
CA ILE A 269 4.98 -31.61 4.15
C ILE A 269 4.86 -31.81 5.66
N TYR A 270 5.04 -30.74 6.41
CA TYR A 270 4.90 -30.74 7.87
C TYR A 270 3.63 -29.98 8.25
N GLU A 271 2.73 -30.64 8.96
CA GLU A 271 1.48 -30.04 9.44
C GLU A 271 1.47 -30.00 10.97
N ARG A 272 1.03 -28.87 11.56
CA ARG A 272 0.85 -28.75 13.01
C ARG A 272 -0.26 -29.71 13.45
N THR A 273 0.06 -30.58 14.42
CA THR A 273 -0.90 -31.54 14.99
C THR A 273 -1.97 -30.88 15.88
N GLY A 274 -1.76 -29.62 16.25
CA GLY A 274 -2.56 -28.90 17.24
C GLY A 274 -2.09 -29.10 18.68
N GLN A 275 -1.19 -30.05 18.93
CA GLN A 275 -0.53 -30.17 20.23
C GLN A 275 0.57 -29.11 20.34
N GLN A 276 0.61 -28.44 21.50
CA GLN A 276 1.60 -27.41 21.77
C GLN A 276 2.05 -27.46 23.23
N GLU A 277 3.32 -27.21 23.46
CA GLU A 277 3.90 -27.05 24.79
C GLU A 277 4.47 -25.64 24.91
N ILE A 278 4.40 -25.05 26.12
CA ILE A 278 4.83 -23.67 26.35
C ILE A 278 6.01 -23.68 27.31
N GLY A 279 7.14 -23.17 26.85
CA GLY A 279 8.30 -22.80 27.64
C GLY A 279 8.26 -21.33 28.02
N VAL A 280 8.74 -21.01 29.22
CA VAL A 280 8.81 -19.64 29.72
C VAL A 280 10.19 -19.43 30.32
N ALA A 281 10.91 -18.45 29.81
CA ALA A 281 12.16 -17.95 30.37
C ALA A 281 12.01 -16.47 30.73
N LEU A 282 12.75 -16.04 31.74
CA LEU A 282 12.76 -14.67 32.20
C LEU A 282 14.21 -14.17 32.16
N ARG A 283 14.45 -13.17 31.32
CA ARG A 283 15.76 -12.54 31.15
C ARG A 283 15.81 -11.25 31.96
N ILE A 284 16.78 -11.17 32.88
CA ILE A 284 17.05 -10.00 33.72
C ILE A 284 18.48 -9.54 33.41
N GLY A 285 18.64 -8.46 32.65
CA GLY A 285 19.95 -8.01 32.19
C GLY A 285 20.65 -9.06 31.30
N GLN A 286 21.79 -9.59 31.74
CA GLN A 286 22.54 -10.65 31.05
C GLN A 286 22.24 -12.07 31.54
N GLN A 287 21.47 -12.21 32.62
CA GLN A 287 21.13 -13.51 33.20
C GLN A 287 19.76 -13.99 32.70
N GLU A 288 19.66 -15.28 32.39
CA GLU A 288 18.44 -15.94 31.94
C GLU A 288 17.99 -17.00 32.94
N PHE A 289 16.73 -16.92 33.37
CA PHE A 289 16.11 -17.84 34.31
C PHE A 289 15.00 -18.62 33.62
N LEU A 290 15.19 -19.93 33.47
CA LEU A 290 14.16 -20.83 32.91
C LEU A 290 13.09 -21.09 33.98
N LEU A 291 11.87 -20.58 33.76
CA LEU A 291 10.73 -20.76 34.67
C LEU A 291 9.93 -22.02 34.34
N LYS A 292 9.81 -22.32 33.04
CA LYS A 292 9.18 -23.54 32.56
C LYS A 292 9.95 -24.03 31.33
N THR A 293 10.58 -25.18 31.47
CA THR A 293 11.31 -25.84 30.38
C THR A 293 10.41 -26.89 29.74
N VAL A 294 10.41 -26.94 28.42
CA VAL A 294 9.79 -28.00 27.64
C VAL A 294 10.83 -29.11 27.48
N GLU A 295 10.42 -30.35 27.74
CA GLU A 295 11.30 -31.51 27.63
C GLU A 295 11.65 -31.75 26.16
N ASP A 296 12.95 -31.82 25.85
CA ASP A 296 13.41 -32.07 24.49
C ASP A 296 13.17 -33.53 24.12
N LYS A 297 12.26 -33.76 23.17
CA LYS A 297 11.89 -35.08 22.66
C LYS A 297 12.42 -35.20 21.24
N PRO A 298 13.63 -35.74 21.04
CA PRO A 298 14.31 -35.73 19.73
C PRO A 298 13.56 -36.53 18.64
N GLU A 299 12.62 -37.39 19.02
CA GLU A 299 11.76 -38.14 18.10
C GLU A 299 10.60 -37.31 17.54
N LYS A 300 10.26 -36.18 18.18
CA LYS A 300 9.16 -35.30 17.75
C LYS A 300 9.70 -34.16 16.90
N LEU A 301 9.06 -33.94 15.75
CA LEU A 301 9.29 -32.75 14.95
C LEU A 301 8.56 -31.57 15.59
N VAL A 302 9.26 -30.46 15.83
CA VAL A 302 8.71 -29.32 16.55
C VAL A 302 9.04 -28.01 15.84
N GLU A 303 8.05 -27.13 15.72
CA GLU A 303 8.21 -25.75 15.28
C GLU A 303 8.14 -24.83 16.50
N VAL A 304 9.11 -23.91 16.66
CA VAL A 304 9.19 -23.05 17.85
C VAL A 304 8.89 -21.60 17.49
N GLU A 305 7.82 -21.05 18.06
CA GLU A 305 7.49 -19.63 18.00
C GLU A 305 7.92 -18.93 19.29
N VAL A 306 8.74 -17.89 19.19
CA VAL A 306 9.27 -17.17 20.36
C VAL A 306 8.67 -15.77 20.46
N PHE A 307 8.02 -15.49 21.58
CA PHE A 307 7.41 -14.21 21.90
C PHE A 307 8.17 -13.51 23.03
N ASN A 308 8.71 -12.33 22.74
CA ASN A 308 9.42 -11.51 23.72
C ASN A 308 8.50 -10.40 24.24
N LYS A 309 8.18 -10.42 25.53
CA LYS A 309 7.44 -9.36 26.22
C LYS A 309 8.38 -8.58 27.13
N LYS A 310 8.54 -7.29 26.84
CA LYS A 310 9.32 -6.38 27.69
C LYS A 310 8.42 -5.77 28.76
N LEU A 311 8.77 -5.93 30.03
CA LEU A 311 8.05 -5.31 31.14
C LEU A 311 8.69 -3.93 31.45
N SER A 312 8.42 -2.93 30.62
CA SER A 312 8.93 -1.56 30.83
C SER A 312 7.90 -0.70 31.56
N TRP A 313 7.59 -1.02 32.83
CA TRP A 313 6.57 -0.28 33.60
C TRP A 313 6.99 0.16 35.01
N TRP A 314 8.29 0.19 35.32
CA TRP A 314 8.77 0.88 36.52
C TRP A 314 10.00 1.78 36.25
N ARG A 315 9.76 3.08 36.45
CA ARG A 315 10.65 4.24 36.67
C ARG A 315 12.16 3.93 36.86
N ASN A 316 12.99 4.44 35.94
CA ASN A 316 14.45 4.71 36.06
C ASN A 316 15.34 3.65 36.72
N HIS A 317 15.20 2.38 36.37
CA HIS A 317 16.25 1.39 36.62
C HIS A 317 16.69 0.72 35.32
N ASP A 318 18.00 0.57 35.12
CA ASP A 318 18.65 -0.11 33.97
C ASP A 318 18.33 -1.62 33.87
N LEU A 319 17.39 -2.13 34.68
CA LEU A 319 17.04 -3.54 34.74
C LEU A 319 15.98 -3.86 33.68
N ALA A 320 16.43 -4.17 32.46
CA ALA A 320 15.55 -4.71 31.43
C ALA A 320 15.11 -6.13 31.80
N VAL A 321 13.86 -6.25 32.25
CA VAL A 321 13.20 -7.55 32.46
C VAL A 321 12.37 -7.89 31.23
N GLU A 322 12.71 -9.01 30.61
CA GLU A 322 12.04 -9.52 29.43
C GLU A 322 11.56 -10.94 29.70
N SER A 323 10.27 -11.22 29.45
CA SER A 323 9.77 -12.59 29.42
C SER A 323 9.82 -13.12 28.00
N ILE A 324 10.49 -14.25 27.84
CA ILE A 324 10.62 -15.01 26.60
C ILE A 324 9.65 -16.19 26.74
N ILE A 325 8.59 -16.18 25.93
CA ILE A 325 7.59 -17.24 25.88
C ILE A 325 7.82 -18.01 24.58
N SER A 326 8.26 -19.25 24.68
CA SER A 326 8.48 -20.11 23.52
C SER A 326 7.35 -21.13 23.42
N THR A 327 6.59 -21.08 22.32
CA THR A 327 5.53 -22.04 22.01
C THR A 327 6.07 -23.09 21.06
N TYR A 328 6.10 -24.33 21.51
CA TYR A 328 6.59 -25.50 20.77
C TYR A 328 5.39 -26.22 20.15
N HIS A 329 5.22 -26.11 18.84
CA HIS A 329 4.15 -26.78 18.09
C HIS A 329 4.63 -28.14 17.58
N GLU A 330 3.94 -29.22 17.95
CA GLU A 330 4.27 -30.55 17.44
C GLU A 330 3.82 -30.71 15.99
N LEU A 331 4.74 -31.10 15.12
CA LEU A 331 4.55 -31.32 13.69
C LEU A 331 4.40 -32.81 13.40
N LYS A 332 3.59 -33.12 12.39
CA LYS A 332 3.53 -34.45 11.77
C LYS A 332 3.93 -34.35 10.32
N SER A 333 4.86 -35.20 9.90
CA SER A 333 5.24 -35.32 8.50
C SER A 333 4.19 -36.13 7.73
N LYS A 334 3.75 -35.62 6.58
CA LYS A 334 2.89 -36.31 5.64
C LYS A 334 3.57 -36.32 4.28
N LYS A 335 3.78 -37.50 3.72
CA LYS A 335 4.24 -37.63 2.33
C LYS A 335 3.05 -37.37 1.42
N VAL A 336 3.20 -36.40 0.54
CA VAL A 336 2.21 -36.07 -0.49
C VAL A 336 2.84 -36.40 -1.83
N GLU A 337 2.17 -37.29 -2.56
CA GLU A 337 2.52 -37.61 -3.94
C GLU A 337 1.79 -36.63 -4.85
N ILE A 338 2.55 -35.92 -5.68
CA ILE A 338 2.04 -35.01 -6.69
C ILE A 338 2.06 -35.69 -8.06
N GLY A 339 1.05 -35.39 -8.87
CA GLY A 339 0.96 -35.94 -10.22
C GLY A 339 2.11 -35.48 -11.11
N ILE A 340 2.49 -36.30 -12.09
CA ILE A 340 3.58 -35.98 -13.03
C ILE A 340 3.35 -34.65 -13.75
N GLU A 341 2.11 -34.35 -14.15
CA GLU A 341 1.76 -33.07 -14.78
C GLU A 341 1.90 -31.88 -13.84
N GLU A 342 1.55 -32.04 -12.56
CA GLU A 342 1.69 -31.00 -11.56
C GLU A 342 3.17 -30.71 -11.25
N ALA A 343 3.98 -31.76 -11.14
CA ALA A 343 5.43 -31.62 -10.97
C ALA A 343 6.10 -30.94 -12.18
N LYS A 344 5.65 -31.23 -13.42
CA LYS A 344 6.11 -30.52 -14.63
C LYS A 344 5.75 -29.04 -14.59
N GLU A 345 4.53 -28.67 -14.25
CA GLU A 345 4.14 -27.26 -14.17
C GLU A 345 4.89 -26.52 -13.06
N GLN A 346 5.08 -27.14 -11.89
CA GLN A 346 5.91 -26.55 -10.82
C GLN A 346 7.37 -26.36 -11.25
N GLY A 347 7.97 -27.36 -11.89
CA GLY A 347 9.32 -27.25 -12.45
C GLY A 347 9.42 -26.14 -13.50
N LYS A 348 8.44 -26.05 -14.39
CA LYS A 348 8.34 -24.98 -15.40
C LYS A 348 8.22 -23.59 -14.76
N ILE A 349 7.40 -23.43 -13.73
CA ILE A 349 7.27 -22.16 -13.00
C ILE A 349 8.62 -21.77 -12.38
N LYS A 350 9.28 -22.68 -11.65
CA LYS A 350 10.58 -22.42 -11.03
C LYS A 350 11.63 -21.98 -12.06
N ALA A 351 11.71 -22.68 -13.19
CA ALA A 351 12.61 -22.35 -14.29
C ALA A 351 12.32 -20.93 -14.83
N LEU A 352 11.05 -20.62 -15.11
CA LEU A 352 10.67 -19.30 -15.63
C LEU A 352 10.96 -18.16 -14.65
N THR A 353 10.68 -18.36 -13.38
CA THR A 353 10.97 -17.36 -12.35
C THR A 353 12.47 -17.07 -12.27
N ALA A 354 13.30 -18.11 -12.31
CA ALA A 354 14.76 -17.95 -12.36
C ALA A 354 15.18 -17.18 -13.63
N LEU A 355 14.62 -17.53 -14.78
CA LEU A 355 14.98 -16.93 -16.08
C LEU A 355 14.52 -15.46 -16.19
N GLN A 356 13.37 -15.11 -15.63
CA GLN A 356 12.85 -13.74 -15.60
C GLN A 356 13.80 -12.78 -14.87
N SER A 357 14.53 -13.27 -13.87
CA SER A 357 15.53 -12.44 -13.16
C SER A 357 16.80 -12.15 -13.98
N LEU A 358 17.06 -12.93 -15.04
CA LEU A 358 18.27 -12.82 -15.87
C LEU A 358 18.05 -11.99 -17.14
N ILE A 359 16.82 -12.00 -17.68
CA ILE A 359 16.48 -11.26 -18.91
C ILE A 359 16.21 -9.78 -18.57
N PRO A 360 16.89 -8.82 -19.23
CA PRO A 360 16.59 -7.39 -19.09
C PRO A 360 15.16 -7.05 -19.57
N GLU A 361 14.49 -6.11 -18.90
CA GLU A 361 13.14 -5.65 -19.32
C GLU A 361 13.12 -5.06 -20.74
N THR A 362 14.26 -4.56 -21.22
CA THR A 362 14.44 -3.99 -22.57
C THR A 362 14.66 -5.06 -23.65
N ALA A 363 14.79 -6.34 -23.30
CA ALA A 363 15.05 -7.42 -24.24
C ALA A 363 13.80 -7.84 -25.01
N HIS A 364 13.94 -8.10 -26.30
CA HIS A 364 12.86 -8.65 -27.13
C HIS A 364 12.99 -10.17 -27.24
N VAL A 365 12.03 -10.90 -26.69
CA VAL A 365 12.00 -12.37 -26.77
C VAL A 365 11.62 -12.82 -28.19
N LEU A 366 12.49 -13.62 -28.81
CA LEU A 366 12.24 -14.22 -30.13
C LEU A 366 11.57 -15.59 -30.01
N SER A 367 12.15 -16.47 -29.19
CA SER A 367 11.69 -17.85 -29.06
C SER A 367 11.85 -18.33 -27.62
N ARG A 368 10.99 -19.27 -27.23
CA ARG A 368 11.03 -19.95 -25.94
C ARG A 368 10.79 -21.43 -26.16
N ASN A 369 11.72 -22.24 -25.71
CA ASN A 369 11.63 -23.69 -25.73
C ASN A 369 11.54 -24.23 -24.29
N ILE A 370 10.70 -25.23 -24.09
CA ILE A 370 10.52 -25.90 -22.79
C ILE A 370 10.66 -27.38 -23.04
N GLU A 371 11.64 -27.98 -22.38
CA GLU A 371 11.95 -29.40 -22.50
C GLU A 371 11.88 -30.06 -21.12
N VAL A 372 11.17 -31.18 -21.02
CA VAL A 372 11.16 -32.00 -19.81
C VAL A 372 12.27 -33.02 -19.93
N LEU A 373 13.30 -32.89 -19.09
CA LEU A 373 14.45 -33.79 -19.07
C LEU A 373 14.11 -35.05 -18.28
N GLN A 374 14.34 -36.21 -18.90
CA GLN A 374 14.22 -37.49 -18.21
C GLN A 374 15.44 -37.70 -17.32
N MET A 375 15.23 -37.78 -16.01
CA MET A 375 16.29 -38.02 -15.04
C MET A 375 16.34 -39.50 -14.61
N PRO A 376 17.51 -40.02 -14.25
CA PRO A 376 17.64 -41.39 -13.74
C PRO A 376 16.90 -41.59 -12.42
N GLU A 377 16.69 -40.51 -11.66
CA GLU A 377 15.88 -40.50 -10.45
C GLU A 377 14.40 -40.48 -10.77
N LYS A 378 13.71 -41.59 -10.48
CA LYS A 378 12.26 -41.74 -10.76
C LYS A 378 11.38 -40.74 -10.01
N ASN A 379 11.88 -40.12 -8.93
CA ASN A 379 11.13 -39.18 -8.09
C ASN A 379 11.33 -37.71 -8.50
N LEU A 380 12.13 -37.41 -9.53
CA LEU A 380 12.49 -36.03 -9.87
C LEU A 380 12.08 -35.69 -11.30
N VAL A 381 11.33 -34.60 -11.47
CA VAL A 381 11.02 -34.00 -12.77
C VAL A 381 11.86 -32.75 -12.92
N ARG A 382 12.74 -32.73 -13.94
CA ARG A 382 13.53 -31.56 -14.30
C ARG A 382 13.01 -30.95 -15.60
N VAL A 383 12.73 -29.66 -15.57
CA VAL A 383 12.29 -28.88 -16.74
C VAL A 383 13.40 -27.90 -17.10
N LYS A 384 13.87 -27.97 -18.35
CA LYS A 384 14.78 -27.01 -18.96
C LYS A 384 13.95 -25.98 -19.73
N VAL A 385 14.21 -24.70 -19.49
CA VAL A 385 13.65 -23.61 -20.30
C VAL A 385 14.79 -22.86 -20.96
N SER A 386 14.75 -22.77 -22.28
CA SER A 386 15.68 -21.97 -23.08
C SER A 386 14.93 -20.82 -23.74
N VAL A 387 15.47 -19.60 -23.65
CA VAL A 387 14.89 -18.40 -24.25
C VAL A 387 15.94 -17.70 -25.10
N GLU A 388 15.53 -17.33 -26.32
CA GLU A 388 16.34 -16.56 -27.25
C GLU A 388 15.81 -15.12 -27.26
N THR A 389 16.69 -14.15 -27.04
CA THR A 389 16.34 -12.71 -27.04
C THR A 389 17.19 -11.94 -28.04
N VAL A 390 16.69 -10.76 -28.43
CA VAL A 390 17.48 -9.70 -29.03
C VAL A 390 17.51 -8.53 -28.06
N GLU A 391 18.70 -8.15 -27.64
CA GLU A 391 18.92 -7.09 -26.63
C GLU A 391 20.20 -6.31 -26.93
N ASP A 392 20.29 -5.09 -26.40
CA ASP A 392 21.52 -4.31 -26.43
C ASP A 392 22.54 -4.91 -25.45
N ILE A 393 23.73 -5.23 -25.95
CA ILE A 393 24.81 -5.84 -25.17
C ILE A 393 25.97 -4.86 -24.94
N GLY A 394 25.83 -3.58 -25.31
CA GLY A 394 26.88 -2.58 -25.15
C GLY A 394 27.08 -2.12 -23.71
N GLU A 395 28.31 -2.22 -23.19
CA GLU A 395 28.72 -1.67 -21.90
C GLU A 395 29.91 -0.71 -22.05
N LEU A 396 29.82 0.48 -21.44
CA LEU A 396 30.85 1.52 -21.53
C LEU A 396 32.02 1.25 -20.59
N VAL A 397 33.24 1.28 -21.11
CA VAL A 397 34.49 1.15 -20.34
C VAL A 397 35.42 2.31 -20.65
N ASN A 398 35.78 3.07 -19.61
CA ASN A 398 36.68 4.22 -19.73
C ASN A 398 38.08 3.79 -20.22
N ILE A 399 38.63 4.53 -21.17
CA ILE A 399 39.98 4.28 -21.70
C ILE A 399 40.98 4.76 -20.65
N THR A 400 41.51 3.83 -19.85
CA THR A 400 42.59 4.12 -18.91
C THR A 400 43.91 3.93 -19.66
N THR A 401 44.80 4.91 -19.60
CA THR A 401 46.06 5.02 -20.38
C THR A 401 47.08 3.89 -20.19
N LYS A 402 46.73 2.80 -19.49
CA LYS A 402 47.62 1.68 -19.12
C LYS A 402 47.35 0.35 -19.85
N TYR A 403 46.28 0.20 -20.66
CA TYR A 403 45.89 -1.13 -21.17
C TYR A 403 46.15 -1.42 -22.66
N ASP A 404 46.66 -0.48 -23.46
CA ASP A 404 46.88 -0.68 -24.91
C ASP A 404 48.37 -0.73 -25.28
N SER A 405 49.12 -1.66 -24.68
CA SER A 405 50.45 -2.06 -25.20
C SER A 405 50.45 -3.45 -25.86
N ASN A 406 49.32 -4.16 -25.92
CA ASN A 406 49.25 -5.52 -26.44
C ASN A 406 48.26 -5.73 -27.60
N ILE A 407 47.84 -4.66 -28.28
CA ILE A 407 47.08 -4.80 -29.54
C ILE A 407 47.76 -3.90 -30.58
N GLN A 408 48.86 -4.42 -31.13
CA GLN A 408 49.43 -4.01 -32.43
C GLN A 408 49.24 -5.15 -33.42
#